data_AF-A0A925J1N1-F1
#
_entry.id   AF-A0A925J1N1-F1
#
_cell.length_a   1.000
_cell.length_b   1.000
_cell.length_c   1.000
_cell.angle_alpha   90.00
_cell.angle_beta   90.00
_cell.angle_gamma   90.00
#
_symmetry.space_group_name_H-M   'P 1'
#
loop_
_entity.id
_entity.type
_entity.pdbx_description
1 polymer ?
#
loop_
_entity_poly.entity_id
_entity_poly.type
_entity_poly.pdbx_seq_one_letter_code
_entity_poly.pdbx_strand_id
1 'polypeptide(L)'
;MKRILFLFANCLLLTANFSLAQAPEMGLRITQQLPATSVKNQGATGTCWCFSTTALIESECLQKSIGEFDLSEMFTVRNIYLEKAQNYLRRQGKAQFDEGGLGHDMLHAIQTYGAVPEAAYPGLKSGAKGHDHGQLVKTLKAYLDEALKQKPVSETWEDGFVKLLNEALGTPPQTVDFNGKTYTPKQFADEVLKFNPADYVHLTSYTHHPFYQPFILEIPDNWANGSFYNLPLTELTNVVNQTLEGNHTVLWDTDVSNP
;
A
#
# COMPACT_ATOMS: atom_id res chain seq x y z
N MET A 1 -16.37 -76.18 28.96
CA MET A 1 -15.85 -76.02 27.58
C MET A 1 -16.82 -75.21 26.74
N LYS A 2 -16.58 -73.92 26.55
CA LYS A 2 -17.11 -73.09 25.46
C LYS A 2 -16.22 -71.85 25.34
N ARG A 3 -15.71 -71.65 24.13
CA ARG A 3 -14.70 -70.66 23.74
C ARG A 3 -15.31 -69.26 23.80
N ILE A 4 -14.64 -68.32 24.46
CA ILE A 4 -14.90 -66.88 24.29
C ILE A 4 -13.73 -66.33 23.50
N LEU A 5 -14.03 -65.97 22.25
CA LEU A 5 -13.13 -65.36 21.29
C LEU A 5 -13.10 -63.86 21.57
N PHE A 6 -12.04 -63.34 22.18
CA PHE A 6 -11.82 -61.90 22.26
C PHE A 6 -11.08 -61.45 21.00
N LEU A 7 -11.76 -60.64 20.18
CA LEU A 7 -11.15 -59.94 19.04
C LEU A 7 -10.09 -58.96 19.54
N PHE A 8 -8.87 -59.09 19.00
CA PHE A 8 -7.86 -58.04 19.04
C PHE A 8 -8.29 -56.89 18.12
N ALA A 9 -8.70 -55.77 18.69
CA ALA A 9 -8.76 -54.50 17.98
C ALA A 9 -7.40 -53.79 18.13
N ASN A 10 -6.53 -53.95 17.14
CA ASN A 10 -5.32 -53.14 17.01
C ASN A 10 -5.73 -51.70 16.65
N CYS A 11 -5.79 -50.82 17.64
CA CYS A 11 -5.93 -49.39 17.42
C CYS A 11 -4.54 -48.83 17.04
N LEU A 12 -4.25 -48.80 15.74
CA LEU A 12 -3.08 -48.12 15.20
C LEU A 12 -3.29 -46.60 15.35
N LEU A 13 -2.69 -46.00 16.38
CA LEU A 13 -2.59 -44.54 16.49
C LEU A 13 -1.56 -44.06 15.46
N LEU A 14 -2.03 -43.57 14.31
CA LEU A 14 -1.22 -42.81 13.36
C LEU A 14 -0.93 -41.44 13.98
N THR A 15 0.24 -41.26 14.58
CA THR A 15 0.76 -39.93 14.89
C THR A 15 1.29 -39.33 13.59
N ALA A 16 0.48 -38.47 12.95
CA ALA A 16 0.96 -37.62 11.88
C ALA A 16 1.96 -36.61 12.46
N ASN A 17 3.25 -36.85 12.25
CA ASN A 17 4.28 -35.84 12.45
C ASN A 17 4.09 -34.76 11.37
N PHE A 18 3.41 -33.67 11.71
CA PHE A 18 3.50 -32.44 10.93
C PHE A 18 4.87 -31.84 11.18
N SER A 19 5.81 -32.14 10.28
CA SER A 19 7.07 -31.42 10.20
C SER A 19 6.76 -30.03 9.64
N LEU A 20 6.53 -29.05 10.51
CA LEU A 20 6.64 -27.65 10.12
C LEU A 20 8.09 -27.43 9.69
N ALA A 21 8.30 -27.09 8.42
CA ALA A 21 9.60 -26.61 7.96
C ALA A 21 9.92 -25.32 8.71
N GLN A 22 10.74 -25.41 9.77
CA GLN A 22 11.36 -24.24 10.36
C GLN A 22 12.31 -23.65 9.33
N ALA A 23 12.04 -22.41 8.91
CA ALA A 23 13.03 -21.57 8.26
C ALA A 23 14.29 -21.52 9.16
N PRO A 24 15.50 -21.40 8.58
CA PRO A 24 16.71 -21.34 9.38
C PRO A 24 16.60 -20.17 10.36
N GLU A 25 16.76 -20.47 11.64
CA GLU A 25 16.85 -19.50 12.72
C GLU A 25 18.14 -18.68 12.48
N MET A 26 18.06 -17.63 11.66
CA MET A 26 19.04 -16.55 11.76
C MET A 26 18.98 -16.14 13.23
N GLY A 27 20.09 -16.24 13.98
CA GLY A 27 20.17 -15.98 15.42
C GLY A 27 19.91 -14.51 15.79
N LEU A 28 18.83 -13.94 15.26
CA LEU A 28 18.35 -12.60 15.49
C LEU A 28 17.69 -12.56 16.86
N ARG A 29 18.16 -11.65 17.70
CA ARG A 29 17.49 -11.29 18.94
C ARG A 29 16.70 -10.01 18.70
N ILE A 30 15.38 -10.10 18.81
CA ILE A 30 14.51 -8.92 18.79
C ILE A 30 14.79 -8.10 20.05
N THR A 31 15.32 -6.89 19.88
CA THR A 31 15.58 -5.94 20.98
C THR A 31 14.37 -5.03 21.25
N GLN A 32 13.56 -4.76 20.22
CA GLN A 32 12.34 -3.99 20.28
C GLN A 32 11.39 -4.46 19.17
N GLN A 33 10.09 -4.52 19.47
CA GLN A 33 9.03 -4.79 18.50
C GLN A 33 7.91 -3.79 18.71
N LEU A 34 7.64 -2.99 17.68
CA LEU A 34 6.58 -1.98 17.70
C LEU A 34 5.24 -2.59 17.26
N PRO A 35 4.10 -2.07 17.73
CA PRO A 35 2.79 -2.49 17.26
C PRO A 35 2.65 -2.29 15.75
N ALA A 36 2.18 -3.33 15.07
CA ALA A 36 1.84 -3.31 13.65
C ALA A 36 0.68 -4.30 13.43
N THR A 37 -0.07 -4.08 12.36
CA THR A 37 -1.14 -4.99 11.92
C THR A 37 -0.57 -6.25 11.25
N SER A 38 -1.45 -7.15 10.83
CA SER A 38 -1.06 -8.34 10.08
C SER A 38 -0.36 -7.98 8.77
N VAL A 39 0.59 -8.83 8.37
CA VAL A 39 1.30 -8.72 7.08
C VAL A 39 0.30 -8.86 5.93
N LYS A 40 0.27 -7.85 5.06
CA LYS A 40 -0.55 -7.82 3.84
C LYS A 40 0.22 -8.38 2.63
N ASN A 41 -0.49 -8.69 1.55
CA ASN A 41 0.09 -9.25 0.33
C ASN A 41 -0.38 -8.48 -0.91
N GLN A 42 0.52 -7.69 -1.50
CA GLN A 42 0.25 -6.90 -2.71
C GLN A 42 -0.03 -7.73 -3.97
N GLY A 43 0.19 -9.04 -3.93
CA GLY A 43 -0.02 -9.94 -5.06
C GLY A 43 0.91 -9.64 -6.23
N ALA A 44 0.43 -9.91 -7.45
CA ALA A 44 1.14 -9.61 -8.70
C ALA A 44 0.92 -8.14 -9.10
N THR A 45 1.34 -7.22 -8.24
CA THR A 45 1.28 -5.78 -8.48
C THR A 45 2.58 -5.07 -8.09
N GLY A 46 2.83 -3.90 -8.65
CA GLY A 46 3.89 -2.96 -8.29
C GLY A 46 3.45 -1.90 -7.27
N THR A 47 2.51 -2.24 -6.38
CA THR A 47 1.87 -1.27 -5.46
C THR A 47 2.46 -1.26 -4.04
N CYS A 48 3.70 -1.74 -3.87
CA CYS A 48 4.37 -1.83 -2.57
C CYS A 48 4.34 -0.52 -1.78
N TRP A 49 4.51 0.63 -2.47
CA TRP A 49 4.43 1.97 -1.90
C TRP A 49 3.13 2.24 -1.14
N CYS A 50 2.01 1.71 -1.63
CA CYS A 50 0.71 1.88 -0.99
C CYS A 50 0.55 0.93 0.20
N PHE A 51 0.98 -0.34 0.06
CA PHE A 51 0.92 -1.33 1.14
C PHE A 51 1.84 -0.97 2.31
N SER A 52 3.08 -0.55 2.03
CA SER A 52 4.03 -0.15 3.06
C SER A 52 3.59 1.12 3.80
N THR A 53 3.04 2.10 3.08
CA THR A 53 2.52 3.32 3.72
C THR A 53 1.22 3.06 4.47
N THR A 54 0.36 2.18 3.97
CA THR A 54 -0.82 1.73 4.72
C THR A 54 -0.42 1.09 6.05
N ALA A 55 0.59 0.22 6.07
CA ALA A 55 1.11 -0.35 7.29
C ALA A 55 1.68 0.71 8.26
N LEU A 56 2.31 1.78 7.76
CA LEU A 56 2.72 2.93 8.58
C LEU A 56 1.50 3.61 9.22
N ILE A 57 0.46 3.92 8.45
CA ILE A 57 -0.75 4.58 8.95
C ILE A 57 -1.49 3.72 9.97
N GLU A 58 -1.63 2.42 9.71
CA GLU A 58 -2.24 1.47 10.64
C GLU A 58 -1.44 1.34 11.94
N SER A 59 -0.11 1.30 11.86
CA SER A 59 0.77 1.27 13.03
C SER A 59 0.65 2.55 13.86
N GLU A 60 0.55 3.72 13.22
CA GLU A 60 0.31 4.99 13.90
C GLU A 60 -1.05 5.01 14.61
N CYS A 61 -2.10 4.42 14.02
CA CYS A 61 -3.40 4.28 14.67
C CYS A 61 -3.32 3.39 15.93
N LEU A 62 -2.56 2.30 15.88
CA LEU A 62 -2.29 1.45 17.04
C LEU A 62 -1.53 2.21 18.14
N GLN A 63 -0.45 2.91 17.75
CA GLN A 63 0.38 3.70 18.66
C GLN A 63 -0.44 4.78 19.38
N LYS A 64 -1.26 5.52 18.63
CA LYS A 64 -2.13 6.59 19.14
C LYS A 64 -3.40 6.07 19.85
N SER A 65 -3.56 4.74 19.99
CA SER A 65 -4.74 4.10 20.57
C SER A 65 -6.06 4.52 19.89
N ILE A 66 -6.01 4.80 18.58
CA ILE A 66 -7.18 5.17 17.77
C ILE A 66 -7.98 3.92 17.43
N GLY A 67 -7.29 2.82 17.11
CA GLY A 67 -7.89 1.53 16.79
C GLY A 67 -6.99 0.69 15.91
N GLU A 68 -7.39 -0.58 15.73
CA GLU A 68 -6.83 -1.48 14.73
C GLU A 68 -7.68 -1.37 13.46
N PHE A 69 -7.02 -1.13 12.33
CA PHE A 69 -7.68 -0.93 11.04
C PHE A 69 -7.07 -1.85 9.98
N ASP A 70 -7.89 -2.16 8.98
CA ASP A 70 -7.50 -2.79 7.73
C ASP A 70 -7.98 -1.85 6.62
N LEU A 71 -7.07 -1.03 6.08
CA LEU A 71 -7.40 0.02 5.13
C LEU A 71 -7.25 -0.50 3.69
N SER A 72 -8.13 -0.04 2.81
CA SER A 72 -8.07 -0.42 1.39
C SER A 72 -6.93 0.29 0.67
N GLU A 73 -5.85 -0.45 0.35
CA GLU A 73 -4.83 0.05 -0.57
C GLU A 73 -5.43 0.34 -1.94
N MET A 74 -6.38 -0.48 -2.38
CA MET A 74 -6.96 -0.38 -3.72
C MET A 74 -7.77 0.90 -3.92
N PHE A 75 -8.37 1.46 -2.87
CA PHE A 75 -9.02 2.76 -2.92
C PHE A 75 -8.00 3.85 -3.27
N THR A 76 -6.85 3.82 -2.61
CA THR A 76 -5.75 4.76 -2.86
C THR A 76 -5.12 4.55 -4.23
N VAL A 77 -4.71 3.31 -4.56
CA VAL A 77 -4.08 2.95 -5.84
C VAL A 77 -4.93 3.40 -7.02
N ARG A 78 -6.24 3.15 -6.97
CA ARG A 78 -7.17 3.56 -8.03
C ARG A 78 -7.15 5.08 -8.26
N ASN A 79 -7.20 5.88 -7.19
CA ASN A 79 -7.18 7.33 -7.29
C ASN A 79 -5.84 7.84 -7.82
N ILE A 80 -4.73 7.25 -7.38
CA ILE A 80 -3.39 7.58 -7.87
C ILE A 80 -3.22 7.19 -9.36
N TYR A 81 -3.78 6.08 -9.82
CA TYR A 81 -3.79 5.77 -11.26
C TYR A 81 -4.50 6.83 -12.09
N LEU A 82 -5.58 7.43 -11.57
CA LEU A 82 -6.28 8.53 -12.24
C LEU A 82 -5.40 9.79 -12.31
N GLU A 83 -4.74 10.17 -11.22
CA GLU A 83 -3.83 11.32 -11.22
C GLU A 83 -2.60 11.09 -12.13
N LYS A 84 -2.02 9.89 -12.12
CA LYS A 84 -0.95 9.51 -13.05
C LYS A 84 -1.41 9.62 -14.50
N ALA A 85 -2.64 9.23 -14.81
CA ALA A 85 -3.21 9.40 -16.14
C ALA A 85 -3.33 10.88 -16.55
N GLN A 86 -3.82 11.73 -15.65
CA GLN A 86 -3.89 13.18 -15.87
C GLN A 86 -2.48 13.76 -16.10
N ASN A 87 -1.49 13.38 -15.29
CA ASN A 87 -0.10 13.80 -15.42
C ASN A 87 0.50 13.34 -16.76
N TYR A 88 0.24 12.09 -17.15
CA TYR A 88 0.68 11.50 -18.42
C TYR A 88 0.14 12.29 -19.62
N LEU A 89 -1.16 12.58 -19.65
CA LEU A 89 -1.77 13.34 -20.75
C LEU A 89 -1.31 14.79 -20.78
N ARG A 90 -1.25 15.48 -19.63
CA ARG A 90 -0.75 16.86 -19.53
C ARG A 90 0.70 16.98 -20.00
N ARG A 91 1.53 15.97 -19.74
CA ARG A 91 2.92 15.87 -20.19
C ARG A 91 3.06 15.18 -21.55
N GLN A 92 1.98 15.07 -22.33
CA GLN A 92 1.98 14.56 -23.71
C GLN A 92 2.66 13.19 -23.86
N GLY A 93 2.39 12.30 -22.90
CA GLY A 93 2.93 10.95 -22.84
C GLY A 93 4.41 10.84 -22.44
N LYS A 94 4.96 11.90 -21.82
CA LYS A 94 6.36 11.93 -21.34
C LYS A 94 6.52 11.74 -19.84
N ALA A 95 5.42 11.56 -19.10
CA ALA A 95 5.45 11.13 -17.71
C ALA A 95 5.49 9.59 -17.62
N GLN A 96 5.96 9.04 -16.51
CA GLN A 96 5.77 7.62 -16.23
C GLN A 96 4.29 7.32 -15.96
N PHE A 97 3.79 6.23 -16.55
CA PHE A 97 2.49 5.64 -16.24
C PHE A 97 2.64 4.13 -16.10
N ASP A 98 2.66 3.67 -14.86
CA ASP A 98 2.79 2.28 -14.42
C ASP A 98 2.17 2.09 -13.02
N GLU A 99 2.47 0.98 -12.36
CA GLU A 99 1.91 0.61 -11.05
C GLU A 99 2.62 1.29 -9.86
N GLY A 100 3.87 1.72 -10.06
CA GLY A 100 4.74 2.24 -9.01
C GLY A 100 4.33 3.61 -8.48
N GLY A 101 4.98 4.01 -7.40
CA GLY A 101 4.67 5.23 -6.65
C GLY A 101 5.56 5.30 -5.43
N LEU A 102 5.36 6.33 -4.61
CA LEU A 102 6.13 6.54 -3.38
C LEU A 102 5.19 6.82 -2.21
N GLY A 103 5.67 6.70 -0.98
CA GLY A 103 4.80 6.84 0.19
C GLY A 103 4.06 8.18 0.27
N HIS A 104 4.65 9.26 -0.29
CA HIS A 104 3.98 10.56 -0.37
C HIS A 104 2.71 10.54 -1.24
N ASP A 105 2.62 9.66 -2.23
CA ASP A 105 1.42 9.49 -3.06
C ASP A 105 0.25 8.97 -2.20
N MET A 106 0.53 8.03 -1.30
CA MET A 106 -0.49 7.47 -0.40
C MET A 106 -0.95 8.52 0.63
N LEU A 107 -0.03 9.29 1.22
CA LEU A 107 -0.38 10.38 2.14
C LEU A 107 -1.22 11.46 1.44
N HIS A 108 -0.83 11.84 0.22
CA HIS A 108 -1.60 12.77 -0.62
C HIS A 108 -2.98 12.23 -0.95
N ALA A 109 -3.09 10.94 -1.26
CA ALA A 109 -4.36 10.29 -1.56
C ALA A 109 -5.31 10.30 -0.35
N ILE A 110 -4.82 10.01 0.87
CA ILE A 110 -5.65 10.12 2.07
C ILE A 110 -6.14 11.56 2.25
N GLN A 111 -5.24 12.54 2.12
CA GLN A 111 -5.61 13.94 2.30
C GLN A 111 -6.68 14.41 1.29
N THR A 112 -6.57 13.95 0.04
CA THR A 112 -7.38 14.39 -1.09
C THR A 112 -8.70 13.63 -1.20
N TYR A 113 -8.64 12.30 -1.11
CA TYR A 113 -9.76 11.40 -1.36
C TYR A 113 -10.29 10.71 -0.10
N GLY A 114 -9.55 10.77 1.00
CA GLY A 114 -9.85 10.05 2.23
C GLY A 114 -9.34 8.61 2.21
N ALA A 115 -9.85 7.82 3.14
CA ALA A 115 -9.53 6.40 3.27
C ALA A 115 -10.81 5.61 3.52
N VAL A 116 -10.77 4.31 3.24
CA VAL A 116 -11.89 3.40 3.50
C VAL A 116 -11.36 2.08 4.06
N PRO A 117 -12.14 1.36 4.88
CA PRO A 117 -11.79 0.00 5.27
C PRO A 117 -11.69 -0.93 4.06
N GLU A 118 -10.80 -1.91 4.10
CA GLU A 118 -10.62 -2.95 3.08
C GLU A 118 -11.95 -3.65 2.75
N ALA A 119 -12.73 -3.98 3.79
CA ALA A 119 -14.04 -4.60 3.63
C ALA A 119 -15.05 -3.76 2.80
N ALA A 120 -14.89 -2.43 2.75
CA ALA A 120 -15.75 -1.55 1.97
C ALA A 120 -15.31 -1.45 0.50
N TYR A 121 -14.02 -1.65 0.22
CA TYR A 121 -13.49 -1.60 -1.14
C TYR A 121 -12.27 -2.51 -1.31
N PRO A 122 -12.45 -3.82 -1.50
CA PRO A 122 -11.31 -4.72 -1.60
C PRO A 122 -10.54 -4.60 -2.93
N GLY A 123 -11.07 -3.86 -3.92
CA GLY A 123 -10.46 -3.76 -5.25
C GLY A 123 -10.34 -5.09 -6.00
N LEU A 124 -11.04 -6.13 -5.57
CA LEU A 124 -11.02 -7.47 -6.16
C LEU A 124 -12.36 -7.79 -6.85
N LYS A 125 -12.28 -8.41 -8.02
CA LYS A 125 -13.45 -9.01 -8.67
C LYS A 125 -13.91 -10.24 -7.90
N SER A 126 -15.21 -10.54 -7.98
CA SER A 126 -15.77 -11.77 -7.42
C SER A 126 -14.99 -13.00 -7.88
N GLY A 127 -14.50 -13.79 -6.92
CA GLY A 127 -13.72 -15.01 -7.15
C GLY A 127 -12.20 -14.83 -7.30
N ALA A 128 -11.69 -13.60 -7.37
CA ALA A 128 -10.25 -13.34 -7.31
C ALA A 128 -9.70 -13.63 -5.90
N LYS A 129 -8.48 -14.17 -5.82
CA LYS A 129 -7.81 -14.54 -4.55
C LYS A 129 -6.66 -13.60 -4.17
N GLY A 130 -6.39 -12.59 -4.99
CA GLY A 130 -5.30 -11.64 -4.83
C GLY A 130 -5.25 -10.68 -6.02
N HIS A 131 -4.45 -9.63 -5.89
CA HIS A 131 -4.33 -8.59 -6.91
C HIS A 131 -3.39 -9.04 -8.05
N ASP A 132 -3.78 -8.71 -9.28
CA ASP A 132 -2.96 -8.81 -10.48
C ASP A 132 -3.35 -7.64 -11.39
N HIS A 133 -2.45 -6.65 -11.51
CA HIS A 133 -2.69 -5.44 -12.29
C HIS A 133 -2.00 -5.46 -13.65
N GLY A 134 -1.31 -6.55 -14.01
CA GLY A 134 -0.48 -6.62 -15.21
C GLY A 134 -1.28 -6.41 -16.50
N GLN A 135 -2.53 -6.90 -16.57
CA GLN A 135 -3.42 -6.62 -17.70
C GLN A 135 -4.12 -5.26 -17.57
N LEU A 136 -4.49 -4.85 -16.34
CA LEU A 136 -5.15 -3.58 -16.09
C LEU A 136 -4.29 -2.40 -16.57
N VAL A 137 -3.03 -2.33 -16.14
CA VAL A 137 -2.15 -1.20 -16.46
C VAL A 137 -1.84 -1.12 -17.94
N LYS A 138 -1.70 -2.26 -18.64
CA LYS A 138 -1.59 -2.28 -20.11
C LYS A 138 -2.82 -1.69 -20.79
N THR A 139 -4.01 -2.07 -20.33
CA THR A 139 -5.28 -1.54 -20.86
C THR A 139 -5.40 -0.04 -20.61
N LEU A 140 -5.10 0.43 -19.40
CA LEU A 140 -5.12 1.85 -19.04
C LEU A 140 -4.10 2.65 -19.87
N LYS A 141 -2.87 2.15 -20.02
CA LYS A 141 -1.82 2.80 -20.81
C LYS A 141 -2.20 2.90 -22.29
N ALA A 142 -2.72 1.83 -22.88
CA ALA A 142 -3.19 1.82 -24.27
C ALA A 142 -4.33 2.82 -24.49
N TYR A 143 -5.25 2.94 -23.53
CA TYR A 143 -6.32 3.94 -23.58
C TYR A 143 -5.75 5.38 -23.62
N LEU A 144 -4.77 5.68 -22.77
CA LEU A 144 -4.13 7.00 -22.74
C LEU A 144 -3.32 7.29 -24.01
N ASP A 145 -2.62 6.29 -24.55
CA ASP A 145 -1.88 6.43 -25.81
C ASP A 145 -2.80 6.71 -26.99
N GLU A 146 -3.99 6.11 -27.02
CA GLU A 146 -5.01 6.41 -28.03
C GLU A 146 -5.58 7.82 -27.83
N ALA A 147 -5.88 8.22 -26.60
CA ALA A 147 -6.37 9.56 -26.28
C ALA A 147 -5.41 10.67 -26.76
N LEU A 148 -4.09 10.45 -26.66
CA LEU A 148 -3.06 11.40 -27.13
C LEU A 148 -3.02 11.60 -28.65
N LYS A 149 -3.60 10.68 -29.44
CA LYS A 149 -3.67 10.84 -30.91
C LYS A 149 -4.69 11.90 -31.31
N GLN A 150 -5.68 12.17 -30.47
CA GLN A 150 -6.67 13.22 -30.69
C GLN A 150 -6.15 14.57 -30.17
N LYS A 151 -6.27 15.63 -30.98
CA LYS A 151 -5.89 17.00 -30.60
C LYS A 151 -7.05 17.96 -30.92
N PRO A 152 -7.70 18.58 -29.91
CA PRO A 152 -7.47 18.40 -28.47
C PRO A 152 -7.85 17.00 -27.99
N VAL A 153 -7.27 16.55 -26.87
CA VAL A 153 -7.71 15.33 -26.17
C VAL A 153 -9.20 15.48 -25.84
N SER A 154 -9.98 14.42 -26.02
CA SER A 154 -11.43 14.43 -25.75
C SER A 154 -11.72 14.89 -24.33
N GLU A 155 -12.68 15.79 -24.12
CA GLU A 155 -13.09 16.25 -22.77
C GLU A 155 -13.62 15.10 -21.88
N THR A 156 -14.08 14.01 -22.48
CA THR A 156 -14.63 12.84 -21.77
C THR A 156 -13.64 11.68 -21.62
N TRP A 157 -12.34 11.92 -21.84
CA TRP A 157 -11.32 10.87 -21.69
C TRP A 157 -11.30 10.29 -20.27
N GLU A 158 -11.57 11.13 -19.27
CA GLU A 158 -11.53 10.74 -17.87
C GLU A 158 -12.66 9.75 -17.54
N ASP A 159 -13.87 9.96 -18.08
CA ASP A 159 -15.01 9.06 -17.90
C ASP A 159 -14.71 7.65 -18.44
N GLY A 160 -14.09 7.57 -19.62
CA GLY A 160 -13.69 6.29 -20.20
C GLY A 160 -12.60 5.59 -19.38
N PHE A 161 -11.64 6.34 -18.86
CA PHE A 161 -10.59 5.81 -17.98
C PHE A 161 -11.17 5.31 -16.65
N VAL A 162 -12.06 6.08 -16.02
CA VAL A 162 -12.78 5.72 -14.79
C VAL A 162 -13.63 4.47 -15.00
N LYS A 163 -14.26 4.32 -16.17
CA LYS A 163 -15.01 3.11 -16.50
C LYS A 163 -14.11 1.87 -16.51
N LEU A 164 -12.93 1.95 -17.13
CA LEU A 164 -11.95 0.85 -17.13
C LEU A 164 -11.49 0.49 -15.71
N LEU A 165 -11.24 1.49 -14.87
CA LEU A 165 -10.93 1.27 -13.45
C LEU A 165 -12.08 0.59 -12.72
N ASN A 166 -13.32 1.06 -12.89
CA ASN A 166 -14.49 0.48 -12.24
C ASN A 166 -14.76 -0.96 -12.70
N GLU A 167 -14.54 -1.24 -13.99
CA GLU A 167 -14.64 -2.59 -14.54
C GLU A 167 -13.58 -3.53 -13.96
N ALA A 168 -12.41 -3.02 -13.57
CA ALA A 168 -11.30 -3.82 -13.06
C ALA A 168 -11.30 -3.99 -11.53
N LEU A 169 -11.51 -2.90 -10.80
CA LEU A 169 -11.36 -2.79 -9.35
C LEU A 169 -12.70 -2.59 -8.63
N GLY A 170 -13.80 -2.47 -9.36
CA GLY A 170 -15.10 -2.11 -8.79
C GLY A 170 -15.25 -0.59 -8.60
N THR A 171 -16.47 -0.18 -8.27
CA THR A 171 -16.79 1.24 -8.04
C THR A 171 -16.48 1.62 -6.59
N PRO A 172 -15.70 2.68 -6.33
CA PRO A 172 -15.38 3.09 -4.96
C PRO A 172 -16.65 3.56 -4.23
N PRO A 173 -16.79 3.23 -2.93
CA PRO A 173 -17.95 3.65 -2.16
C PRO A 173 -17.95 5.17 -1.95
N GLN A 174 -19.13 5.77 -2.01
CA GLN A 174 -19.33 7.19 -1.65
C GLN A 174 -19.42 7.37 -0.12
N THR A 175 -19.80 6.30 0.58
CA THR A 175 -19.94 6.26 2.04
C THR A 175 -19.53 4.90 2.57
N VAL A 176 -19.00 4.88 3.80
CA VAL A 176 -18.64 3.68 4.54
C VAL A 176 -19.34 3.68 5.89
N ASP A 177 -19.82 2.51 6.31
CA ASP A 177 -20.38 2.32 7.64
C ASP A 177 -19.30 1.81 8.58
N PHE A 178 -19.09 2.53 9.69
CA PHE A 178 -18.11 2.18 10.71
C PHE A 178 -18.68 2.47 12.10
N ASN A 179 -18.66 1.48 12.99
CA ASN A 179 -19.17 1.57 14.36
C ASN A 179 -20.58 2.20 14.48
N GLY A 180 -21.48 1.82 13.57
CA GLY A 180 -22.88 2.28 13.58
C GLY A 180 -23.10 3.71 13.10
N LYS A 181 -22.08 4.34 12.48
CA LYS A 181 -22.18 5.65 11.82
C LYS A 181 -21.71 5.55 10.37
N THR A 182 -22.31 6.38 9.52
CA THR A 182 -21.95 6.48 8.11
C THR A 182 -21.04 7.68 7.89
N TYR A 183 -19.94 7.47 7.17
CA TYR A 183 -18.93 8.47 6.86
C TYR A 183 -18.70 8.52 5.35
N THR A 184 -18.41 9.69 4.79
CA THR A 184 -17.68 9.74 3.51
C THR A 184 -16.23 9.26 3.72
N PRO A 185 -15.51 8.80 2.67
CA PRO A 185 -14.09 8.44 2.81
C PRO A 185 -13.23 9.53 3.44
N LYS A 186 -13.52 10.80 3.11
CA LYS A 186 -12.81 11.95 3.69
C LYS A 186 -13.11 12.12 5.19
N GLN A 187 -14.38 12.03 5.59
CA GLN A 187 -14.73 12.06 7.01
C GLN A 187 -14.16 10.87 7.77
N PHE A 188 -14.06 9.70 7.15
CA PHE A 188 -13.41 8.54 7.77
C PHE A 188 -11.93 8.83 8.07
N ALA A 189 -11.18 9.38 7.10
CA ALA A 189 -9.79 9.78 7.34
C ALA A 189 -9.66 10.88 8.42
N ASP A 190 -10.49 11.92 8.33
CA ASP A 190 -10.38 13.10 9.21
C ASP A 190 -10.88 12.82 10.65
N GLU A 191 -12.02 12.13 10.80
CA GLU A 191 -12.70 11.95 12.09
C GLU A 191 -12.39 10.60 12.76
N VAL A 192 -12.20 9.53 11.99
CA VAL A 192 -11.95 8.19 12.52
C VAL A 192 -10.45 7.94 12.64
N LEU A 193 -9.69 8.11 11.55
CA LEU A 193 -8.23 7.91 11.58
C LEU A 193 -7.49 9.10 12.21
N LYS A 194 -8.13 10.27 12.33
CA LYS A 194 -7.50 11.53 12.77
C LYS A 194 -6.23 11.83 11.99
N PHE A 195 -6.26 11.55 10.68
CA PHE A 195 -5.11 11.69 9.81
C PHE A 195 -4.73 13.17 9.66
N ASN A 196 -3.44 13.45 9.74
CA ASN A 196 -2.88 14.77 9.48
C ASN A 196 -1.60 14.61 8.65
N PRO A 197 -1.55 15.09 7.39
CA PRO A 197 -0.36 14.94 6.56
C PRO A 197 0.85 15.68 7.12
N ALA A 198 0.65 16.72 7.95
CA ALA A 198 1.74 17.47 8.58
C ALA A 198 2.48 16.68 9.68
N ASP A 199 1.96 15.52 10.10
CA ASP A 199 2.63 14.63 11.05
C ASP A 199 3.76 13.83 10.39
N TYR A 200 3.88 13.86 9.06
CA TYR A 200 4.83 13.06 8.29
C TYR A 200 5.88 13.94 7.59
N VAL A 201 7.12 13.44 7.52
CA VAL A 201 8.21 14.08 6.79
C VAL A 201 8.94 13.05 5.93
N HIS A 202 9.26 13.42 4.69
CA HIS A 202 10.04 12.60 3.78
C HIS A 202 11.51 12.99 3.86
N LEU A 203 12.36 12.04 4.21
CA LEU A 203 13.79 12.25 4.37
C LEU A 203 14.57 11.42 3.36
N THR A 204 15.72 11.93 2.92
CA THR A 204 16.63 11.22 2.03
C THR A 204 18.08 11.63 2.32
N SER A 205 19.04 10.99 1.65
CA SER A 205 20.48 11.27 1.84
C SER A 205 21.24 11.10 0.52
N TYR A 206 21.48 12.22 -0.16
CA TYR A 206 22.26 12.25 -1.40
C TYR A 206 23.21 13.45 -1.47
N THR A 207 24.31 13.30 -2.22
CA THR A 207 25.35 14.33 -2.34
C THR A 207 25.24 15.18 -3.61
N HIS A 208 24.35 14.86 -4.56
CA HIS A 208 24.14 15.67 -5.77
C HIS A 208 23.27 16.91 -5.53
N HIS A 209 22.64 17.01 -4.35
CA HIS A 209 21.97 18.19 -3.84
C HIS A 209 22.57 18.64 -2.52
N PRO A 210 22.46 19.93 -2.15
CA PRO A 210 22.86 20.40 -0.83
C PRO A 210 22.14 19.66 0.30
N PHE A 211 22.84 19.39 1.39
CA PHE A 211 22.20 18.95 2.62
C PHE A 211 21.39 20.09 3.25
N TYR A 212 20.41 19.71 4.08
CA TYR A 212 19.48 20.60 4.79
C TYR A 212 18.57 21.41 3.87
N GLN A 213 18.38 20.94 2.64
CA GLN A 213 17.48 21.53 1.66
C GLN A 213 16.54 20.45 1.12
N PRO A 214 15.26 20.82 0.87
CA PRO A 214 14.35 19.95 0.14
C PRO A 214 14.73 19.89 -1.34
N PHE A 215 14.59 18.71 -1.95
CA PHE A 215 14.64 18.57 -3.40
C PHE A 215 13.63 17.52 -3.88
N ILE A 216 13.39 17.46 -5.19
CA ILE A 216 12.55 16.45 -5.82
C ILE A 216 13.44 15.27 -6.16
N LEU A 217 13.21 14.11 -5.53
CA LEU A 217 13.98 12.91 -5.81
C LEU A 217 13.74 12.46 -7.26
N GLU A 218 14.81 12.37 -8.07
CA GLU A 218 14.71 12.19 -9.52
C GLU A 218 14.57 10.72 -9.94
N ILE A 219 13.53 10.06 -9.43
CA ILE A 219 13.18 8.69 -9.81
C ILE A 219 11.85 8.65 -10.57
N PRO A 220 11.66 7.67 -11.49
CA PRO A 220 10.47 7.64 -12.32
C PRO A 220 9.14 7.55 -11.54
N ASP A 221 9.16 6.86 -10.40
CA ASP A 221 8.01 6.74 -9.49
C ASP A 221 7.69 8.03 -8.73
N ASN A 222 8.58 9.03 -8.71
CA ASN A 222 8.27 10.36 -8.19
C ASN A 222 7.51 11.22 -9.22
N TRP A 223 6.44 10.66 -9.79
CA TRP A 223 5.65 11.27 -10.86
C TRP A 223 4.94 12.56 -10.41
N ALA A 224 4.60 12.64 -9.11
CA ALA A 224 3.96 13.78 -8.46
C ALA A 224 4.96 14.89 -8.10
N ASN A 225 6.27 14.64 -8.21
CA ASN A 225 7.34 15.55 -7.78
C ASN A 225 7.28 15.87 -6.27
N GLY A 226 6.99 14.85 -5.45
CA GLY A 226 7.10 14.92 -4.00
C GLY A 226 8.51 15.29 -3.57
N SER A 227 8.60 16.13 -2.54
CA SER A 227 9.86 16.67 -2.05
C SER A 227 10.37 15.91 -0.83
N PHE A 228 11.68 15.67 -0.80
CA PHE A 228 12.39 14.99 0.28
C PHE A 228 13.42 15.95 0.89
N TYR A 229 13.47 16.00 2.21
CA TYR A 229 14.47 16.78 2.94
C TYR A 229 15.78 16.01 3.00
N ASN A 230 16.86 16.61 2.51
CA ASN A 230 18.14 15.94 2.35
C ASN A 230 19.00 16.06 3.61
N LEU A 231 19.44 14.93 4.17
CA LEU A 231 20.30 14.87 5.36
C LEU A 231 21.60 14.11 5.06
N PRO A 232 22.69 14.39 5.79
CA PRO A 232 23.84 13.49 5.82
C PRO A 232 23.40 12.08 6.28
N LEU A 233 23.99 11.03 5.70
CA LEU A 233 23.61 9.64 5.99
C LEU A 233 23.63 9.29 7.49
N THR A 234 24.63 9.78 8.22
CA THR A 234 24.73 9.58 9.67
C THR A 234 23.54 10.18 10.41
N GLU A 235 23.07 11.36 10.00
CA GLU A 235 21.92 12.02 10.61
C GLU A 235 20.61 11.32 10.24
N LEU A 236 20.44 10.92 8.98
CA LEU A 236 19.29 10.12 8.56
C LEU A 236 19.18 8.82 9.39
N THR A 237 20.29 8.12 9.57
CA THR A 237 20.35 6.89 10.40
C THR A 237 20.00 7.18 11.86
N ASN A 238 20.50 8.29 12.41
CA ASN A 238 20.17 8.70 13.77
C ASN A 238 18.68 9.05 13.93
N VAL A 239 18.07 9.71 12.95
CA VAL A 239 16.63 9.99 12.94
C VAL A 239 15.84 8.69 12.97
N VAL A 240 16.19 7.70 12.15
CA VAL A 240 15.53 6.38 12.17
C VAL A 240 15.62 5.73 13.56
N ASN A 241 16.81 5.71 14.17
CA ASN A 241 17.00 5.14 15.50
C ASN A 241 16.14 5.86 16.55
N GLN A 242 16.13 7.21 16.53
CA GLN A 242 15.32 8.00 17.46
C GLN A 242 13.82 7.80 17.26
N THR A 243 13.36 7.65 16.02
CA THR A 243 11.95 7.34 15.71
C THR A 243 11.54 6.00 16.32
N LEU A 244 12.37 4.97 16.14
CA LEU A 244 12.12 3.65 16.72
C LEU A 244 12.18 3.66 18.26
N GLU A 245 13.16 4.32 18.86
CA GLU A 245 13.26 4.52 20.32
C GLU A 245 12.05 5.30 20.88
N GLY A 246 11.50 6.22 20.08
CA GLY A 246 10.27 6.96 20.35
C GLY A 246 8.97 6.17 20.18
N ASN A 247 9.05 4.87 19.89
CA ASN A 247 7.92 3.98 19.59
C ASN A 247 7.11 4.33 18.34
N HIS A 248 7.75 4.94 17.35
CA HIS A 248 7.17 5.18 16.03
C HIS A 248 7.79 4.24 15.00
N THR A 249 6.98 3.77 14.04
CA THR A 249 7.47 2.98 12.92
C THR A 249 7.97 3.91 11.80
N VAL A 250 8.67 3.35 10.82
CA VAL A 250 9.18 4.10 9.65
C VAL A 250 8.70 3.44 8.36
N LEU A 251 8.31 4.26 7.39
CA LEU A 251 8.26 3.82 6.00
C LEU A 251 9.69 3.79 5.45
N TRP A 252 10.08 2.68 4.83
CA TRP A 252 11.41 2.54 4.25
C TRP A 252 11.34 2.15 2.78
N ASP A 253 11.73 3.10 1.92
CA ASP A 253 11.89 2.90 0.49
C ASP A 253 13.36 2.56 0.19
N THR A 254 13.61 1.39 -0.41
CA THR A 254 14.97 0.90 -0.70
C THR A 254 15.02 0.07 -1.97
N ASP A 255 16.20 0.01 -2.59
CA ASP A 255 16.51 -0.98 -3.61
C ASP A 255 16.58 -2.38 -2.96
N VAL A 256 15.80 -3.32 -3.50
CA VAL A 256 15.73 -4.73 -3.07
C VAL A 256 16.28 -5.71 -4.11
N SER A 257 16.95 -5.21 -5.15
CA SER A 257 17.52 -6.03 -6.23
C SER A 257 18.86 -6.68 -5.88
N ASN A 258 19.35 -6.48 -4.64
CA ASN A 258 20.55 -7.12 -4.12
C ASN A 258 20.16 -8.38 -3.32
N PRO A 259 20.58 -9.58 -3.75
CA PRO A 259 20.29 -10.85 -3.08
C PRO A 259 21.09 -11.07 -1.79
#